data_AF-A0A1F8NLL3-F1
#
_entry.id   AF-A0A1F8NLL3-F1
#
_cell.length_a   1.000
_cell.length_b   1.000
_cell.length_c   1.000
_cell.angle_alpha   90.00
_cell.angle_beta   90.00
_cell.angle_gamma   90.00
#
_symmetry.space_group_name_H-M   'P 1'
#
loop_
_entity.id
_entity.type
_entity.pdbx_description
1 polymer ?
#
loop_
_entity_poly.entity_id
_entity_poly.type
_entity_poly.pdbx_seq_one_letter_code
_entity_poly.pdbx_strand_id
1 'polypeptide(L)'
;MRVKGKLLEVFAWVEGLEEDLIGGLSAEERARRGSVDRWSPKDIISHVTAWRQNMLQMIQAREPESAARTLEEIQPANTFIYEAYRDLPWPEVESCTRQAREGMRALIADSGEKDLTDPKRFPWLDGQPLWRRIIGNLAVHPLTHYAQLLGDLGRKQESLELQVEAAGRMLSLDAEPVWQGVTRYNRACAYALAGLKEQAIADLRQALSLHPGLTEWSKEDPDFQSVRDDPAFQAVYAN
;
A
#
# COMPACT_ATOMS: atom_id res chain seq x y z
N MET A 1 12.80 -12.25 14.51
CA MET A 1 13.41 -11.99 13.18
C MET A 1 13.84 -10.54 13.07
N ARG A 2 15.00 -10.29 12.47
CA ARG A 2 15.51 -8.93 12.18
C ARG A 2 14.67 -8.23 11.09
N VAL A 3 14.69 -6.91 11.03
CA VAL A 3 13.86 -6.11 10.11
C VAL A 3 14.16 -6.47 8.66
N LYS A 4 15.43 -6.64 8.29
CA LYS A 4 15.79 -7.03 6.92
C LYS A 4 15.11 -8.33 6.47
N GLY A 5 15.13 -9.35 7.32
CA GLY A 5 14.47 -10.63 7.02
C GLY A 5 12.97 -10.46 6.81
N LYS A 6 12.32 -9.71 7.70
CA LYS A 6 10.89 -9.40 7.56
C LYS A 6 10.56 -8.65 6.26
N LEU A 7 11.38 -7.67 5.87
CA LEU A 7 11.19 -6.92 4.63
C LEU A 7 11.31 -7.82 3.39
N LEU A 8 12.31 -8.70 3.34
CA LEU A 8 12.49 -9.63 2.22
C LEU A 8 11.34 -10.63 2.12
N GLU A 9 10.83 -11.13 3.24
CA GLU A 9 9.67 -12.03 3.26
C GLU A 9 8.40 -11.35 2.75
N VAL A 10 8.13 -10.12 3.23
CA VAL A 10 7.00 -9.35 2.71
C VAL A 10 7.19 -9.05 1.24
N PHE A 11 8.40 -8.72 0.81
CA PHE A 11 8.64 -8.39 -0.58
C PHE A 11 8.42 -9.57 -1.50
N ALA A 12 8.98 -10.74 -1.17
CA ALA A 12 8.77 -11.96 -1.95
C ALA A 12 7.27 -12.29 -2.09
N TRP A 13 6.48 -12.06 -1.04
CA TRP A 13 5.03 -12.23 -1.11
C TRP A 13 4.35 -11.20 -2.03
N VAL A 14 4.68 -9.90 -1.90
CA VAL A 14 4.10 -8.87 -2.78
C VAL A 14 4.45 -9.13 -4.24
N GLU A 15 5.66 -9.60 -4.52
CA GLU A 15 6.10 -9.88 -5.89
C GLU A 15 5.34 -11.07 -6.50
N GLY A 16 5.11 -12.13 -5.73
CA GLY A 16 4.28 -13.26 -6.16
C GLY A 16 2.84 -12.83 -6.41
N LEU A 17 2.28 -12.02 -5.50
CA LEU A 17 0.94 -11.46 -5.66
C LEU A 17 0.81 -10.58 -6.90
N GLU A 18 1.80 -9.71 -7.15
CA GLU A 18 1.84 -8.85 -8.33
C GLU A 18 1.95 -9.68 -9.62
N GLU A 19 2.74 -10.77 -9.61
CA GLU A 19 2.83 -11.72 -10.73
C GLU A 19 1.51 -12.44 -11.00
N ASP A 20 0.86 -12.95 -9.96
CA ASP A 20 -0.42 -13.64 -10.07
C ASP A 20 -1.52 -12.68 -10.56
N LEU A 21 -1.54 -11.45 -10.04
CA LEU A 21 -2.47 -10.41 -10.48
C LEU A 21 -2.28 -10.08 -11.97
N ILE A 22 -1.04 -9.81 -12.39
CA ILE A 22 -0.72 -9.49 -13.80
C ILE A 22 -1.01 -10.68 -14.71
N GLY A 23 -0.62 -11.89 -14.30
CA GLY A 23 -0.83 -13.13 -15.04
C GLY A 23 -2.31 -13.49 -15.18
N GLY A 24 -3.14 -13.11 -14.21
CA GLY A 24 -4.59 -13.33 -14.20
C GLY A 24 -5.42 -12.32 -15.02
N LEU A 25 -4.81 -11.25 -15.56
CA LEU A 25 -5.53 -10.29 -16.39
C LEU A 25 -5.87 -10.87 -17.77
N SER A 26 -7.14 -10.79 -18.16
CA SER A 26 -7.64 -11.16 -19.48
C SER A 26 -7.07 -10.26 -20.59
N ALA A 27 -7.17 -10.71 -21.84
CA ALA A 27 -6.78 -9.91 -23.00
C ALA A 27 -7.55 -8.58 -23.10
N GLU A 28 -8.83 -8.56 -22.71
CA GLU A 28 -9.66 -7.36 -22.69
C GLU A 28 -9.18 -6.38 -21.61
N GLU A 29 -8.90 -6.86 -20.39
CA GLU A 29 -8.38 -6.04 -19.30
C GLU A 29 -7.00 -5.45 -19.63
N ARG A 30 -6.12 -6.25 -20.27
CA ARG A 30 -4.81 -5.80 -20.76
C ARG A 30 -4.92 -4.74 -21.87
N ALA A 31 -5.94 -4.85 -22.73
CA ALA A 31 -6.19 -3.92 -23.82
C ALA A 31 -6.95 -2.65 -23.40
N ARG A 32 -7.52 -2.62 -22.18
CA ARG A 32 -8.32 -1.50 -21.69
C ARG A 32 -7.49 -0.22 -21.62
N ARG A 33 -8.01 0.86 -22.20
CA ARG A 33 -7.40 2.19 -22.13
C ARG A 33 -8.02 3.00 -21.01
N GLY A 34 -7.18 3.52 -20.11
CA GLY A 34 -7.61 4.40 -19.04
C GLY A 34 -7.40 5.88 -19.39
N SER A 35 -7.58 6.71 -18.38
CA SER A 35 -7.47 8.17 -18.40
C SER A 35 -6.84 8.64 -17.10
N VAL A 36 -6.39 9.90 -17.02
CA VAL A 36 -5.81 10.48 -15.79
C VAL A 36 -6.77 10.35 -14.60
N ASP A 37 -8.08 10.45 -14.83
CA ASP A 37 -9.11 10.37 -13.78
C ASP A 37 -9.58 8.94 -13.48
N ARG A 38 -9.30 7.99 -14.39
CA ARG A 38 -9.70 6.59 -14.25
C ARG A 38 -8.71 5.68 -14.94
N TRP A 39 -7.78 5.14 -14.16
CA TRP A 39 -6.72 4.27 -14.62
C TRP A 39 -7.21 2.89 -15.07
N SER A 40 -6.60 2.36 -16.13
CA SER A 40 -6.72 0.95 -16.50
C SER A 40 -5.82 0.06 -15.65
N PRO A 41 -5.91 -1.27 -15.75
CA PRO A 41 -4.95 -2.17 -15.12
C PRO A 41 -3.51 -1.83 -15.49
N LYS A 42 -3.23 -1.49 -16.76
CA LYS A 42 -1.88 -1.10 -17.21
C LYS A 42 -1.40 0.15 -16.51
N ASP A 43 -2.28 1.15 -16.39
CA ASP A 43 -1.95 2.44 -15.79
C ASP A 43 -1.65 2.28 -14.29
N ILE A 44 -2.39 1.43 -13.57
CA ILE A 44 -2.14 1.10 -12.16
C ILE A 44 -0.78 0.40 -11.97
N ILE A 45 -0.48 -0.62 -12.78
CA ILE A 45 0.80 -1.34 -12.72
C ILE A 45 1.97 -0.40 -13.05
N SER A 46 1.77 0.48 -14.03
CA SER A 46 2.76 1.47 -14.46
C SER A 46 3.04 2.50 -13.37
N HIS A 47 1.99 2.98 -12.70
CA HIS A 47 2.08 3.88 -11.55
C HIS A 47 2.87 3.26 -10.40
N VAL A 48 2.53 2.04 -9.99
CA VAL A 48 3.27 1.33 -8.94
C VAL A 48 4.74 1.11 -9.35
N THR A 49 4.98 0.76 -10.61
CA THR A 49 6.35 0.59 -11.13
C THR A 49 7.16 1.86 -11.06
N ALA A 50 6.59 2.99 -11.48
CA ALA A 50 7.28 4.28 -11.48
C ALA A 50 7.63 4.75 -10.06
N TRP A 51 6.70 4.65 -9.11
CA TRP A 51 6.98 4.98 -7.70
C TRP A 51 8.06 4.08 -7.08
N ARG A 52 8.06 2.79 -7.43
CA ARG A 52 9.12 1.86 -7.01
C ARG A 52 10.49 2.24 -7.58
N GLN A 53 10.55 2.60 -8.87
CA GLN A 53 11.78 3.07 -9.51
C GLN A 53 12.28 4.37 -8.90
N ASN A 54 11.38 5.31 -8.62
CA ASN A 54 11.72 6.58 -7.99
C ASN A 54 12.33 6.35 -6.59
N MET A 55 11.69 5.53 -5.76
CA MET A 55 12.24 5.17 -4.45
C MET A 55 13.62 4.51 -4.55
N LEU A 56 13.79 3.57 -5.49
CA LEU A 56 15.08 2.91 -5.70
C LEU A 56 16.18 3.93 -6.04
N GLN A 57 15.91 4.84 -6.98
CA GLN A 57 16.86 5.87 -7.40
C GLN A 57 17.22 6.81 -6.23
N MET A 58 16.24 7.23 -5.43
CA MET A 58 16.48 8.09 -4.29
C MET A 58 17.38 7.45 -3.24
N ILE A 59 17.11 6.19 -2.87
CA ILE A 59 17.89 5.51 -1.82
C ILE A 59 19.33 5.31 -2.31
N GLN A 60 19.52 4.98 -3.60
CA GLN A 60 20.84 4.86 -4.21
C GLN A 60 21.59 6.19 -4.25
N ALA A 61 20.90 7.28 -4.61
CA ALA A 61 21.46 8.63 -4.63
C ALA A 61 21.68 9.21 -3.23
N ARG A 62 21.01 8.65 -2.20
CA ARG A 62 20.90 9.19 -0.82
C ARG A 62 20.32 10.59 -0.74
N GLU A 63 19.58 10.99 -1.78
CA GLU A 63 18.87 12.26 -1.88
C GLU A 63 17.45 12.10 -1.33
N PRO A 64 16.81 13.16 -0.82
CA PRO A 64 15.39 13.16 -0.57
C PRO A 64 14.61 12.88 -1.87
N GLU A 65 13.38 12.43 -1.71
CA GLU A 65 12.47 12.26 -2.84
C GLU A 65 12.29 13.57 -3.57
N SER A 66 12.53 13.58 -4.88
CA SER A 66 12.17 14.73 -5.71
C SER A 66 10.68 14.72 -6.10
N ALA A 67 9.86 13.85 -5.52
CA ALA A 67 8.47 13.66 -5.89
C ALA A 67 7.54 13.86 -4.69
N ALA A 68 6.92 15.04 -4.67
CA ALA A 68 5.64 15.30 -4.03
C ALA A 68 5.47 14.95 -2.54
N ARG A 69 5.69 15.95 -1.68
CA ARG A 69 5.41 15.92 -0.24
C ARG A 69 3.95 16.19 0.08
N THR A 70 3.17 16.71 -0.87
CA THR A 70 1.77 17.08 -0.68
C THR A 70 0.86 16.46 -1.75
N LEU A 71 -0.43 16.32 -1.45
CA LEU A 71 -1.44 15.90 -2.44
C LEU A 71 -1.41 16.77 -3.71
N GLU A 72 -1.15 18.07 -3.57
CA GLU A 72 -1.03 19.03 -4.68
C GLU A 72 0.16 18.73 -5.59
N GLU A 73 1.22 18.10 -5.08
CA GLU A 73 2.37 17.68 -5.86
C GLU A 73 2.22 16.23 -6.38
N ILE A 74 1.48 15.37 -5.66
CA ILE A 74 1.27 13.96 -6.02
C ILE A 74 0.46 13.87 -7.31
N GLN A 75 -0.60 14.68 -7.43
CA GLN A 75 -1.46 14.61 -8.61
C GLN A 75 -0.72 15.00 -9.91
N PRO A 76 0.06 16.09 -9.98
CA PRO A 76 0.94 16.36 -11.11
C PRO A 76 1.93 15.24 -11.41
N ALA A 77 2.56 14.64 -10.38
CA ALA A 77 3.48 13.53 -10.57
C ALA A 77 2.78 12.30 -11.18
N ASN A 78 1.57 11.97 -10.71
CA ASN A 78 0.78 10.87 -11.23
C ASN A 78 0.33 11.12 -12.69
N THR A 79 -0.05 12.35 -13.02
CA THR A 79 -0.36 12.73 -14.41
C THR A 79 0.86 12.55 -15.31
N PHE A 80 2.03 13.01 -14.87
CA PHE A 80 3.29 12.83 -15.60
C PHE A 80 3.62 11.34 -15.82
N ILE A 81 3.46 10.51 -14.79
CA ILE A 81 3.66 9.06 -14.89
C ILE A 81 2.66 8.44 -15.89
N TYR A 82 1.37 8.80 -15.79
CA TYR A 82 0.36 8.33 -16.73
C TYR A 82 0.73 8.70 -18.18
N GLU A 83 1.12 9.94 -18.44
CA GLU A 83 1.53 10.40 -19.77
C GLU A 83 2.76 9.66 -20.31
N ALA A 84 3.74 9.38 -19.45
CA ALA A 84 4.95 8.66 -19.83
C ALA A 84 4.69 7.17 -20.16
N TYR A 85 3.71 6.53 -19.51
CA TYR A 85 3.48 5.09 -19.64
C TYR A 85 2.28 4.71 -20.52
N ARG A 86 1.30 5.60 -20.73
CA ARG A 86 0.01 5.27 -21.38
C ARG A 86 0.14 4.61 -22.75
N ASP A 87 1.15 4.98 -23.53
CA ASP A 87 1.36 4.48 -24.89
C ASP A 87 2.45 3.39 -24.98
N LEU A 88 3.07 3.02 -23.86
CA LEU A 88 4.00 1.89 -23.82
C LEU A 88 3.26 0.56 -24.08
N PRO A 89 3.83 -0.34 -24.88
CA PRO A 89 3.28 -1.68 -25.07
C PRO A 89 3.41 -2.50 -23.78
N TRP A 90 2.48 -3.42 -23.57
CA TRP A 90 2.40 -4.22 -22.35
C TRP A 90 3.71 -4.95 -21.97
N PRO A 91 4.45 -5.58 -22.92
CA PRO A 91 5.72 -6.24 -22.60
C PRO A 91 6.80 -5.27 -22.06
N GLU A 92 6.78 -4.00 -22.46
CA GLU A 92 7.69 -3.00 -21.92
C GLU A 92 7.34 -2.66 -20.47
N VAL A 93 6.05 -2.48 -20.17
CA VAL A 93 5.58 -2.26 -18.79
C VAL A 93 5.97 -3.44 -17.88
N GLU A 94 5.76 -4.68 -18.32
CA GLU A 94 6.17 -5.88 -17.57
C GLU A 94 7.69 -5.92 -17.35
N SER A 95 8.49 -5.57 -18.37
CA SER A 95 9.94 -5.50 -18.26
C SER A 95 10.39 -4.43 -17.26
N CYS A 96 9.80 -3.23 -17.29
CA CYS A 96 10.06 -2.16 -16.32
C CYS A 96 9.69 -2.58 -14.90
N THR A 97 8.53 -3.25 -14.73
CA THR A 97 8.04 -3.76 -13.45
C THR A 97 9.04 -4.76 -12.87
N ARG A 98 9.48 -5.74 -13.67
CA ARG A 98 10.48 -6.75 -13.27
C ARG A 98 11.81 -6.12 -12.87
N GLN A 99 12.34 -5.19 -13.66
CA GLN A 99 13.60 -4.50 -13.34
C GLN A 99 13.50 -3.69 -12.03
N ALA A 100 12.39 -2.99 -11.81
CA ALA A 100 12.17 -2.24 -10.58
C ALA A 100 12.12 -3.16 -9.35
N ARG A 101 11.50 -4.34 -9.50
CA ARG A 101 11.44 -5.36 -8.45
C ARG A 101 12.82 -5.95 -8.13
N GLU A 102 13.54 -6.38 -9.16
CA GLU A 102 14.91 -6.92 -9.03
C GLU A 102 15.84 -5.91 -8.33
N GLY A 103 15.79 -4.64 -8.74
CA GLY A 103 16.58 -3.57 -8.14
C GLY A 103 16.24 -3.32 -6.67
N MET A 104 14.94 -3.30 -6.32
CA MET A 104 14.52 -3.14 -4.93
C MET A 104 14.92 -4.35 -4.07
N ARG A 105 14.86 -5.57 -4.62
CA ARG A 105 15.31 -6.80 -3.93
C ARG A 105 16.78 -6.69 -3.57
N ALA A 106 17.61 -6.35 -4.56
CA ALA A 106 19.05 -6.20 -4.40
C ALA A 106 19.35 -5.13 -3.33
N LEU A 107 18.67 -3.98 -3.40
CA LEU A 107 18.83 -2.90 -2.42
C LEU A 107 18.57 -3.38 -0.99
N ILE A 108 17.49 -4.12 -0.73
CA ILE A 108 17.17 -4.61 0.62
C ILE A 108 18.19 -5.68 1.06
N ALA A 109 18.56 -6.59 0.16
CA ALA A 109 19.49 -7.67 0.45
C ALA A 109 20.88 -7.15 0.85
N ASP A 110 21.37 -6.17 0.10
CA ASP A 110 22.68 -5.53 0.27
C ASP A 110 22.70 -4.53 1.43
N SER A 111 21.54 -4.05 1.87
CA SER A 111 21.45 -3.14 3.01
C SER A 111 21.89 -3.79 4.32
N GLY A 112 22.67 -3.03 5.10
CA GLY A 112 22.98 -3.38 6.48
C GLY A 112 21.76 -3.19 7.38
N GLU A 113 21.66 -3.98 8.46
CA GLU A 113 20.55 -3.85 9.43
C GLU A 113 20.45 -2.41 9.96
N LYS A 114 21.60 -1.80 10.31
CA LYS A 114 21.64 -0.42 10.80
C LYS A 114 21.22 0.60 9.74
N ASP A 115 21.52 0.37 8.46
CA ASP A 115 21.07 1.29 7.41
C ASP A 115 19.54 1.31 7.31
N LEU A 116 18.90 0.16 7.57
CA LEU A 116 17.45 0.03 7.55
C LEU A 116 16.77 0.57 8.82
N THR A 117 17.40 0.41 9.99
CA THR A 117 16.77 0.65 11.29
C THR A 117 17.20 1.92 12.01
N ASP A 118 18.34 2.51 11.68
CA ASP A 118 18.81 3.73 12.36
C ASP A 118 18.08 4.97 11.81
N PRO A 119 17.23 5.65 12.62
CA PRO A 119 16.48 6.82 12.18
C PRO A 119 17.36 8.03 11.85
N LYS A 120 18.64 8.01 12.25
CA LYS A 120 19.60 9.08 11.96
C LYS A 120 20.40 8.85 10.69
N ARG A 121 20.26 7.67 10.07
CA ARG A 121 21.06 7.30 8.89
C ARG A 121 20.75 8.18 7.68
N PHE A 122 19.48 8.51 7.51
CA PHE A 122 18.97 9.32 6.41
C PHE A 122 18.22 10.53 7.00
N PRO A 123 18.87 11.69 7.17
CA PRO A 123 18.27 12.85 7.83
C PRO A 123 16.96 13.34 7.20
N TRP A 124 16.77 13.10 5.90
CA TRP A 124 15.57 13.47 5.16
C TRP A 124 14.32 12.62 5.49
N LEU A 125 14.44 11.60 6.33
CA LEU A 125 13.31 10.79 6.82
C LEU A 125 12.68 11.35 8.10
N ASP A 126 13.08 12.54 8.55
CA ASP A 126 12.53 13.22 9.74
C ASP A 126 12.49 12.32 10.98
N GLY A 127 13.56 11.52 11.17
CA GLY A 127 13.70 10.61 12.30
C GLY A 127 12.94 9.29 12.16
N GLN A 128 12.37 8.98 11.00
CA GLN A 128 11.86 7.64 10.69
C GLN A 128 12.98 6.74 10.15
N PRO A 129 12.99 5.45 10.50
CA PRO A 129 13.94 4.50 9.93
C PRO A 129 13.59 4.19 8.47
N LEU A 130 14.60 3.91 7.64
CA LEU A 130 14.43 3.65 6.21
C LEU A 130 13.45 2.51 5.92
N TRP A 131 13.41 1.48 6.76
CA TRP A 131 12.49 0.36 6.56
C TRP A 131 11.01 0.79 6.51
N ARG A 132 10.61 1.85 7.24
CA ARG A 132 9.23 2.38 7.20
C ARG A 132 8.91 3.03 5.86
N ARG A 133 9.89 3.71 5.25
CA ARG A 133 9.73 4.26 3.90
C ARG A 133 9.67 3.14 2.85
N ILE A 134 10.52 2.13 3.00
CA ILE A 134 10.55 0.96 2.11
C ILE A 134 9.20 0.24 2.16
N ILE A 135 8.69 -0.13 3.34
CA ILE A 135 7.44 -0.90 3.43
C ILE A 135 6.24 -0.12 2.88
N GLY A 136 6.26 1.22 3.01
CA GLY A 136 5.27 2.12 2.42
C GLY A 136 5.13 1.91 0.91
N ASN A 137 6.23 2.00 0.15
CA ASN A 137 6.21 1.85 -1.31
C ASN A 137 6.29 0.40 -1.79
N LEU A 138 6.73 -0.51 -0.93
CA LEU A 138 6.90 -1.91 -1.30
C LEU A 138 5.62 -2.71 -1.11
N ALA A 139 4.88 -2.43 -0.04
CA ALA A 139 3.68 -3.18 0.32
C ALA A 139 2.47 -2.25 0.43
N VAL A 140 2.47 -1.28 1.35
CA VAL A 140 1.25 -0.54 1.70
C VAL A 140 0.62 0.17 0.50
N HIS A 141 1.39 0.97 -0.23
CA HIS A 141 0.93 1.72 -1.41
C HIS A 141 0.55 0.79 -2.58
N PRO A 142 1.41 -0.16 -3.03
CA PRO A 142 1.05 -1.08 -4.11
C PRO A 142 -0.21 -1.91 -3.82
N LEU A 143 -0.31 -2.49 -2.62
CA LEU A 143 -1.41 -3.37 -2.27
C LEU A 143 -2.74 -2.61 -2.17
N THR A 144 -2.71 -1.32 -1.79
CA THR A 144 -3.89 -0.44 -1.84
C THR A 144 -4.38 -0.30 -3.28
N HIS A 145 -3.48 -0.03 -4.22
CA HIS A 145 -3.82 0.09 -5.64
C HIS A 145 -4.29 -1.25 -6.24
N TYR A 146 -3.69 -2.37 -5.84
CA TYR A 146 -4.10 -3.69 -6.31
C TYR A 146 -5.44 -4.14 -5.75
N ALA A 147 -5.73 -3.83 -4.49
CA ALA A 147 -7.05 -4.05 -3.91
C ALA A 147 -8.12 -3.22 -4.63
N GLN A 148 -7.85 -1.95 -4.93
CA GLN A 148 -8.75 -1.10 -5.71
C GLN A 148 -8.97 -1.66 -7.11
N LEU A 149 -7.90 -2.05 -7.80
CA LEU A 149 -7.98 -2.66 -9.13
C LEU A 149 -8.87 -3.91 -9.12
N LEU A 150 -8.65 -4.83 -8.18
CA LEU A 150 -9.50 -6.02 -8.03
C LEU A 150 -10.98 -5.63 -7.82
N GLY A 151 -11.25 -4.62 -6.99
CA GLY A 151 -12.59 -4.07 -6.79
C GLY A 151 -13.22 -3.53 -8.08
N ASP A 152 -12.47 -2.74 -8.86
CA ASP A 152 -12.90 -2.15 -10.13
C ASP A 152 -13.15 -3.20 -11.23
N LEU A 153 -12.46 -4.35 -11.15
CA LEU A 153 -12.70 -5.53 -11.98
C LEU A 153 -13.87 -6.39 -11.49
N GLY A 154 -14.53 -6.02 -10.39
CA GLY A 154 -15.63 -6.79 -9.79
C GLY A 154 -15.17 -7.98 -8.94
N ARG A 155 -13.85 -8.18 -8.78
CA ARG A 155 -13.21 -9.23 -7.98
C ARG A 155 -13.17 -8.85 -6.50
N LYS A 156 -14.33 -8.51 -5.93
CA LYS A 156 -14.48 -7.94 -4.57
C LYS A 156 -13.97 -8.86 -3.47
N GLN A 157 -14.18 -10.17 -3.61
CA GLN A 157 -13.70 -11.14 -2.62
C GLN A 157 -12.17 -11.19 -2.58
N GLU A 158 -11.52 -11.20 -3.75
CA GLU A 158 -10.06 -11.19 -3.84
C GLU A 158 -9.47 -9.88 -3.32
N SER A 159 -10.14 -8.75 -3.59
CA SER A 159 -9.78 -7.44 -3.02
C SER A 159 -9.80 -7.46 -1.48
N LEU A 160 -10.82 -8.05 -0.88
CA LEU A 160 -10.94 -8.19 0.57
C LEU A 160 -9.84 -9.10 1.13
N GLU A 161 -9.65 -10.29 0.54
CA GLU A 161 -8.65 -11.26 0.98
C GLU A 161 -7.24 -10.66 0.97
N LEU A 162 -6.91 -9.92 -0.11
CA LEU A 162 -5.66 -9.19 -0.23
C LEU A 162 -5.47 -8.19 0.91
N GLN A 163 -6.47 -7.35 1.18
CA GLN A 163 -6.39 -6.34 2.25
C GLN A 163 -6.24 -6.97 3.64
N VAL A 164 -6.97 -8.06 3.89
CA VAL A 164 -6.91 -8.79 5.18
C VAL A 164 -5.55 -9.46 5.37
N GLU A 165 -5.02 -10.14 4.36
CA GLU A 165 -3.68 -10.75 4.43
C GLU A 165 -2.60 -9.68 4.58
N ALA A 166 -2.66 -8.60 3.79
CA ALA A 166 -1.74 -7.47 3.87
C ALA A 166 -1.68 -6.90 5.29
N ALA A 167 -2.84 -6.64 5.89
CA ALA A 167 -2.93 -6.17 7.27
C ALA A 167 -2.33 -7.18 8.26
N GLY A 168 -2.60 -8.48 8.12
CA GLY A 168 -1.99 -9.52 8.96
C GLY A 168 -0.45 -9.51 8.92
N ARG A 169 0.12 -9.32 7.72
CA ARG A 169 1.57 -9.19 7.54
C ARG A 169 2.11 -7.90 8.13
N MET A 170 1.44 -6.76 7.91
CA MET A 170 1.84 -5.47 8.49
C MET A 170 1.82 -5.52 10.02
N LEU A 171 0.80 -6.13 10.63
CA LEU A 171 0.73 -6.33 12.08
C LEU A 171 1.89 -7.18 12.62
N SER A 172 2.48 -8.05 11.81
CA SER A 172 3.62 -8.88 12.20
C SER A 172 4.98 -8.15 12.05
N LEU A 173 5.01 -7.03 11.32
CA LEU A 173 6.24 -6.27 11.08
C LEU A 173 6.72 -5.49 12.30
N ASP A 174 5.82 -4.72 12.92
CA ASP A 174 6.15 -3.81 14.00
C ASP A 174 5.03 -3.81 15.06
N ALA A 175 5.39 -3.92 16.34
CA ALA A 175 4.46 -3.92 17.46
C ALA A 175 4.14 -2.52 17.99
N GLU A 176 4.72 -1.48 17.39
CA GLU A 176 4.49 -0.08 17.76
C GLU A 176 2.97 0.26 17.71
N PRO A 177 2.40 0.86 18.78
CA PRO A 177 0.96 1.04 18.91
C PRO A 177 0.29 1.82 17.78
N VAL A 178 0.88 2.92 17.30
CA VAL A 178 0.31 3.72 16.22
C VAL A 178 0.26 2.92 14.92
N TRP A 179 1.36 2.25 14.56
CA TRP A 179 1.40 1.32 13.42
C TRP A 179 0.33 0.23 13.51
N GLN A 180 0.21 -0.40 14.68
CA GLN A 180 -0.78 -1.43 14.99
C GLN A 180 -2.22 -0.90 14.90
N GLY A 181 -2.44 0.34 15.32
CA GLY A 181 -3.72 1.04 15.27
C GLY A 181 -4.14 1.35 13.84
N VAL A 182 -3.29 2.01 13.05
CA VAL A 182 -3.54 2.32 11.63
C VAL A 182 -3.80 1.04 10.82
N THR A 183 -3.00 0.00 11.03
CA THR A 183 -3.17 -1.26 10.30
C THR A 183 -4.52 -1.92 10.57
N ARG A 184 -4.95 -1.97 11.85
CA ARG A 184 -6.26 -2.51 12.22
C ARG A 184 -7.39 -1.64 11.71
N TYR A 185 -7.23 -0.32 11.74
CA TYR A 185 -8.21 0.62 11.21
C TYR A 185 -8.49 0.35 9.73
N ASN A 186 -7.46 0.25 8.90
CA ASN A 186 -7.62 -0.02 7.48
C ASN A 186 -8.25 -1.40 7.22
N ARG A 187 -7.91 -2.41 8.04
CA ARG A 187 -8.57 -3.74 7.95
C ARG A 187 -10.04 -3.68 8.38
N ALA A 188 -10.38 -2.85 9.37
CA ALA A 188 -11.77 -2.59 9.76
C ALA A 188 -12.56 -1.96 8.62
N CYS A 189 -11.98 -0.98 7.90
CA CYS A 189 -12.58 -0.39 6.71
C CYS A 189 -12.87 -1.45 5.64
N ALA A 190 -11.88 -2.31 5.33
CA ALA A 190 -12.05 -3.40 4.36
C ALA A 190 -13.18 -4.36 4.76
N TYR A 191 -13.27 -4.73 6.05
CA TYR A 191 -14.36 -5.55 6.56
C TYR A 191 -15.73 -4.85 6.47
N ALA A 192 -15.81 -3.55 6.78
CA ALA A 192 -17.05 -2.79 6.71
C ALA A 192 -17.59 -2.67 5.28
N LEU A 193 -16.70 -2.39 4.32
CA LEU A 193 -17.02 -2.37 2.88
C LEU A 193 -17.48 -3.74 2.35
N ALA A 194 -16.98 -4.82 2.94
CA ALA A 194 -17.41 -6.19 2.63
C ALA A 194 -18.67 -6.66 3.37
N GLY A 195 -19.24 -5.82 4.26
CA GLY A 195 -20.39 -6.19 5.10
C GLY A 195 -20.05 -7.14 6.25
N LEU A 196 -18.77 -7.37 6.55
CA LEU A 196 -18.28 -8.17 7.67
C LEU A 196 -18.26 -7.35 8.95
N LYS A 197 -19.47 -6.99 9.39
CA LYS A 197 -19.77 -6.05 10.47
C LYS A 197 -19.06 -6.37 11.79
N GLU A 198 -19.11 -7.62 12.23
CA GLU A 198 -18.56 -8.03 13.53
C GLU A 198 -17.03 -7.88 13.55
N GLN A 199 -16.35 -8.29 12.47
CA GLN A 199 -14.92 -8.14 12.30
C GLN A 199 -14.51 -6.67 12.20
N ALA A 200 -15.27 -5.86 11.44
CA ALA A 200 -15.03 -4.42 11.30
C ALA A 200 -15.04 -3.72 12.67
N ILE A 201 -16.09 -3.95 13.46
CA ILE A 201 -16.25 -3.33 14.78
C ILE A 201 -15.18 -3.81 15.77
N ALA A 202 -14.84 -5.10 15.74
CA ALA A 202 -13.81 -5.66 16.60
C ALA A 202 -12.43 -5.04 16.32
N ASP A 203 -12.05 -4.91 15.05
CA ASP A 203 -10.79 -4.27 14.66
C ASP A 203 -10.79 -2.78 14.95
N LEU A 204 -11.90 -2.07 14.67
CA LEU A 204 -12.01 -0.64 14.94
C LEU A 204 -11.82 -0.35 16.44
N ARG A 205 -12.44 -1.14 17.33
CA ARG A 205 -12.25 -0.99 18.78
C ARG A 205 -10.78 -1.11 19.19
N GLN A 206 -10.08 -2.11 18.66
CA GLN A 206 -8.65 -2.27 18.93
C GLN A 206 -7.82 -1.13 18.32
N ALA A 207 -8.17 -0.69 17.11
CA ALA A 207 -7.50 0.38 16.41
C ALA A 207 -7.57 1.70 17.21
N LEU A 208 -8.75 2.09 17.69
CA LEU A 208 -8.94 3.32 18.45
C LEU A 208 -8.29 3.25 19.85
N SER A 209 -8.24 2.07 20.48
CA SER A 209 -7.50 1.88 21.73
C SER A 209 -5.99 2.08 21.55
N LEU A 210 -5.44 1.73 20.38
CA LEU A 210 -4.01 1.83 20.09
C LEU A 210 -3.62 3.19 19.50
N HIS A 211 -4.53 3.78 18.72
CA HIS A 211 -4.35 5.08 18.08
C HIS A 211 -5.61 5.94 18.21
N PRO A 212 -5.83 6.58 19.39
CA PRO A 212 -7.02 7.40 19.63
C PRO A 212 -7.20 8.58 18.67
N GLY A 213 -6.14 9.02 17.98
CA GLY A 213 -6.20 10.07 16.97
C GLY A 213 -7.09 9.75 15.76
N LEU A 214 -7.42 8.48 15.53
CA LEU A 214 -8.34 8.05 14.46
C LEU A 214 -9.83 8.18 14.86
N THR A 215 -10.13 8.48 16.13
CA THR A 215 -11.50 8.42 16.66
C THR A 215 -12.44 9.37 15.94
N GLU A 216 -12.07 10.63 15.77
CA GLU A 216 -12.97 11.61 15.12
C GLU A 216 -13.19 11.29 13.65
N TRP A 217 -12.12 10.96 12.91
CA TRP A 217 -12.24 10.56 11.50
C TRP A 217 -13.16 9.34 11.33
N SER A 218 -13.03 8.35 12.21
CA SER A 218 -13.80 7.10 12.11
C SER A 218 -15.32 7.26 12.18
N LYS A 219 -15.81 8.34 12.80
CA LYS A 219 -17.25 8.62 12.88
C LYS A 219 -17.82 9.03 11.52
N GLU A 220 -17.00 9.68 10.69
CA GLU A 220 -17.39 10.27 9.40
C GLU A 220 -16.86 9.48 8.18
N ASP A 221 -15.91 8.57 8.41
CA ASP A 221 -15.31 7.74 7.37
C ASP A 221 -16.39 7.00 6.54
N PRO A 222 -16.45 7.20 5.22
CA PRO A 222 -17.47 6.57 4.37
C PRO A 222 -17.41 5.05 4.39
N ASP A 223 -16.25 4.45 4.68
CA ASP A 223 -16.09 2.99 4.68
C ASP A 223 -16.94 2.32 5.79
N PHE A 224 -17.21 3.05 6.88
CA PHE A 224 -18.07 2.58 7.97
C PHE A 224 -19.55 2.90 7.78
N GLN A 225 -19.97 3.44 6.63
CA GLN A 225 -21.36 3.81 6.40
C GLN A 225 -22.34 2.65 6.63
N SER A 226 -21.96 1.43 6.24
CA SER A 226 -22.79 0.22 6.38
C SER A 226 -23.00 -0.22 7.84
N VAL A 227 -22.13 0.20 8.77
CA VAL A 227 -22.14 -0.22 10.18
C VAL A 227 -22.45 0.91 11.15
N ARG A 228 -22.55 2.16 10.67
CA ARG A 228 -22.68 3.37 11.50
C ARG A 228 -23.90 3.37 12.44
N ASP A 229 -25.02 2.81 11.99
CA ASP A 229 -26.27 2.73 12.77
C ASP A 229 -26.33 1.52 13.72
N ASP A 230 -25.30 0.67 13.71
CA ASP A 230 -25.25 -0.47 14.62
C ASP A 230 -24.96 -0.05 16.07
N PRO A 231 -25.76 -0.51 17.05
CA PRO A 231 -25.47 -0.26 18.46
C PRO A 231 -24.06 -0.70 18.89
N ALA A 232 -23.51 -1.80 18.34
CA ALA A 232 -22.16 -2.24 18.71
C ALA A 232 -21.06 -1.34 18.14
N PHE A 233 -21.29 -0.72 16.97
CA PHE A 233 -20.41 0.31 16.41
C PHE A 233 -20.46 1.58 17.25
N GLN A 234 -21.66 2.07 17.58
CA GLN A 234 -21.83 3.25 18.44
C GLN A 234 -21.19 3.06 19.82
N ALA A 235 -21.28 1.85 20.37
CA ALA A 235 -20.65 1.49 21.64
C ALA A 235 -19.11 1.49 21.60
N VAL A 236 -18.46 1.53 20.42
CA VAL A 236 -17.01 1.74 20.34
C VAL A 236 -16.60 3.13 20.86
N TYR A 237 -17.51 4.11 20.79
CA TYR A 237 -17.28 5.49 21.22
C TYR A 237 -17.85 5.81 22.60
N ALA A 238 -18.60 4.89 23.20
CA ALA A 238 -19.11 5.04 24.56
C ALA A 238 -17.96 4.74 25.53
N ASN A 239 -17.64 5.73 26.38
CA ASN A 239 -16.64 5.61 27.44
C ASN A 239 -17.00 4.53 28.46
#